data_AF-A0A431NS22-F1
#
_entry.id   AF-A0A431NS22-F1
#
_cell.length_a   1.000
_cell.length_b   1.000
_cell.length_c   1.000
_cell.angle_alpha   90.00
_cell.angle_beta   90.00
_cell.angle_gamma   90.00
#
_symmetry.space_group_name_H-M   'P 1'
#
loop_
_entity.id
_entity.type
_entity.pdbx_description
1 polymer ?
#
loop_
_entity_poly.entity_id
_entity_poly.type
_entity_poly.pdbx_seq_one_letter_code
_entity_poly.pdbx_strand_id
1 'polypeptide(L)' 'MTKWEYERIDLNTLARNETDIDLLNEAGAQGWELIAINACNVAILKRAIPTTPTRAPRASSSGASNTGGGTSSSTTPRTK' A
#
# COMPACT_ATOMS: atom_id res chain seq x y z
N MET A 1 17.22 -22.20 2.66
CA MET A 1 16.01 -22.35 3.50
C MET A 1 15.45 -20.97 3.76
N THR A 2 14.16 -20.77 3.54
CA THR A 2 13.49 -19.49 3.82
C THR A 2 13.41 -19.29 5.33
N LYS A 3 13.96 -18.18 5.82
CA LYS A 3 13.83 -17.77 7.23
C LYS A 3 12.66 -16.80 7.35
N TRP A 4 11.89 -16.91 8.42
CA TRP A 4 10.75 -16.05 8.71
C TRP A 4 11.04 -15.20 9.93
N GLU A 5 10.66 -13.94 9.86
CA GLU A 5 10.59 -13.00 10.96
C GLU A 5 9.13 -12.87 11.39
N TYR A 6 8.88 -12.66 12.69
CA TYR A 6 7.55 -12.49 13.26
C TYR A 6 7.50 -11.22 14.10
N GLU A 7 6.41 -10.47 13.95
CA GLU A 7 6.13 -9.25 14.71
C GLU A 7 4.75 -9.32 15.36
N ARG A 8 4.63 -8.65 16.51
CA ARG A 8 3.38 -8.56 17.27
C ARG A 8 3.07 -7.09 17.51
N ILE A 9 1.87 -6.66 17.11
CA ILE A 9 1.39 -5.28 17.30
C ILE A 9 0.19 -5.32 18.24
N ASP A 10 0.25 -4.56 19.33
CA ASP A 10 -0.88 -4.40 20.26
C ASP A 10 -1.77 -3.24 19.79
N LEU A 11 -2.92 -3.60 19.22
CA LEU A 11 -3.88 -2.63 18.66
C LEU A 11 -4.65 -1.87 19.76
N ASN A 12 -4.50 -2.21 21.04
CA ASN A 12 -5.13 -1.43 22.12
C ASN A 12 -4.32 -0.20 22.53
N THR A 13 -3.06 -0.11 22.10
CA THR A 13 -2.13 0.93 22.55
C THR A 13 -2.09 2.15 21.62
N LEU A 14 -3.02 2.22 20.66
CA LEU A 14 -2.99 3.24 19.62
C LEU A 14 -3.30 4.63 20.15
N ALA A 15 -2.60 5.61 19.57
CA ALA A 15 -2.91 7.00 19.79
C ALA A 15 -4.33 7.31 19.28
N ARG A 16 -4.96 8.32 19.88
CA ARG A 16 -6.37 8.69 19.60
C ARG A 16 -6.69 9.03 18.13
N ASN A 17 -5.65 9.26 17.32
CA ASN A 17 -5.75 9.67 15.91
C ASN A 17 -5.25 8.58 14.94
N GLU A 18 -4.91 7.39 15.45
CA GLU A 18 -4.34 6.30 14.68
C GLU A 18 -5.32 5.13 14.70
N THR A 19 -5.58 4.54 13.53
CA THR A 19 -6.49 3.40 13.42
C THR A 19 -5.71 2.10 13.25
N ASP A 20 -6.26 1.01 13.76
CA ASP A 20 -5.70 -0.33 13.59
C ASP A 20 -5.44 -0.66 12.12
N ILE A 21 -6.32 -0.18 11.24
CA ILE A 21 -6.26 -0.40 9.81
C ILE A 21 -5.06 0.32 9.18
N ASP A 22 -4.78 1.55 9.59
CA ASP A 22 -3.64 2.32 9.06
C ASP A 22 -2.31 1.64 9.42
N LEU A 23 -2.18 1.17 10.66
CA LEU A 23 -1.01 0.44 11.13
C LEU A 23 -0.80 -0.89 10.41
N LEU A 24 -1.86 -1.66 10.22
CA LEU A 24 -1.81 -2.92 9.48
C LEU A 24 -1.48 -2.70 8.00
N ASN A 25 -2.00 -1.63 7.40
CA ASN A 25 -1.68 -1.24 6.03
C ASN A 25 -0.22 -0.82 5.89
N GLU A 26 0.31 -0.04 6.84
CA GLU A 26 1.72 0.35 6.84
C GLU A 26 2.64 -0.86 6.98
N ALA A 27 2.33 -1.77 7.92
CA ALA A 27 3.08 -3.01 8.07
C ALA A 27 3.03 -3.85 6.78
N GLY A 28 1.85 -3.94 6.14
CA GLY A 28 1.68 -4.55 4.82
C GLY A 28 2.58 -3.93 3.75
N ALA A 29 2.66 -2.60 3.70
CA ALA A 29 3.53 -1.87 2.77
C ALA A 29 5.03 -2.14 3.02
N GLN A 30 5.41 -2.48 4.25
CA GLN A 30 6.77 -2.89 4.62
C GLN A 30 7.05 -4.40 4.38
N GLY A 31 6.09 -5.12 3.77
CA GLY A 31 6.22 -6.52 3.41
C GLY A 31 5.84 -7.49 4.53
N TRP A 32 5.15 -7.02 5.57
CA TRP A 32 4.58 -7.89 6.59
C TRP A 32 3.25 -8.48 6.12
N GLU A 33 3.05 -9.77 6.37
CA GLU A 33 1.81 -10.48 6.11
C GLU A 33 1.09 -10.75 7.43
N LEU A 34 -0.14 -10.27 7.57
CA LEU A 34 -1.00 -10.53 8.73
C LEU A 34 -1.42 -12.01 8.76
N ILE A 35 -1.13 -12.69 9.86
CA ILE A 35 -1.46 -14.11 10.06
C ILE A 35 -2.75 -14.26 10.84
N ALA A 36 -2.86 -13.54 11.95
CA ALA A 36 -3.98 -13.64 12.88
C ALA A 36 -4.08 -12.40 13.76
N ILE A 37 -5.28 -12.12 14.24
CA ILE A 37 -5.54 -11.20 15.34
C ILE A 37 -6.14 -12.04 16.47
N ASN A 38 -5.55 -11.98 17.67
CA ASN A 38 -6.03 -12.74 18.81
C ASN A 38 -7.14 -11.99 19.58
N ALA A 39 -7.73 -12.66 20.57
CA ALA A 39 -8.80 -12.07 21.40
C ALA A 39 -8.37 -10.87 22.26
N CYS A 40 -7.06 -10.61 22.38
CA CYS A 40 -6.51 -9.45 23.07
C CYS A 40 -6.21 -8.29 22.11
N ASN A 41 -6.75 -8.31 20.88
CA ASN A 41 -6.45 -7.35 19.81
C ASN A 41 -4.94 -7.23 19.51
N VAL A 42 -4.20 -8.33 19.63
CA VAL A 42 -2.80 -8.39 19.20
C VAL A 42 -2.76 -8.99 17.81
N ALA A 43 -2.25 -8.21 16.85
CA ALA A 43 -1.98 -8.67 15.50
C ALA A 43 -0.63 -9.40 15.44
N ILE A 44 -0.62 -10.58 14.82
CA ILE A 44 0.58 -11.38 14.58
C ILE A 44 0.89 -11.32 13.08
N LEU A 45 2.09 -10.84 12.75
CA LEU A 45 2.55 -10.68 11.37
C LEU A 45 3.80 -11.53 11.13
N LYS A 46 4.01 -11.96 9.89
CA LYS A 46 5.26 -12.59 9.44
C LYS A 46 5.84 -11.88 8.23
N ARG A 47 7.15 -11.95 8.08
CA ARG A 47 7.87 -11.49 6.89
C ARG A 47 8.97 -12.46 6.52
N ALA A 48 9.15 -12.74 5.24
CA ALA A 48 10.26 -13.56 4.78
C ALA A 48 11.56 -12.74 4.89
N ILE A 49 12.58 -13.29 5.56
CA ILE A 49 13.91 -12.69 5.58
C ILE A 49 14.58 -13.04 4.26
N PRO A 50 14.84 -12.05 3.37
CA PRO A 50 15.50 -12.34 2.12
C PRO A 50 16.94 -12.78 2.43
N THR A 51 17.27 -14.03 2.10
CA THR A 51 18.62 -14.60 2.28
C THR A 51 19.65 -14.02 1.30
N THR A 52 19.23 -13.13 0.42
CA THR A 52 20.02 -12.44 -0.60
C THR A 52 19.55 -10.99 -0.64
N PRO A 53 20.42 -9.96 -0.78
CA PRO A 53 20.00 -8.57 -0.83
C PRO A 53 19.29 -8.28 -2.16
N THR A 54 18.05 -8.74 -2.29
CA THR A 54 17.19 -8.45 -3.43
C THR A 54 16.53 -7.10 -3.17
N ARG A 55 17.10 -6.08 -3.82
CA ARG A 55 16.57 -4.73 -3.97
C ARG A 55 15.05 -4.76 -4.15
N ALA A 56 14.32 -4.16 -3.22
CA ALA A 56 12.87 -4.07 -3.26
C ALA A 56 12.39 -3.39 -4.57
N PRO A 57 11.36 -3.93 -5.25
CA PRO A 57 10.70 -3.19 -6.32
C PRO A 57 9.97 -1.99 -5.70
N ARG A 58 10.30 -0.78 -6.16
CA ARG A 58 9.52 0.43 -5.85
C ARG A 58 8.06 0.14 -6.21
N ALA A 59 7.17 0.33 -5.24
CA ALA A 59 5.74 0.43 -5.49
C ALA A 59 5.53 1.43 -6.62
N SER A 60 5.14 0.92 -7.78
CA SER A 60 4.84 1.73 -8.94
C SER A 60 3.45 2.30 -8.71
N SER A 61 3.39 3.52 -8.17
CA SER A 61 2.18 4.33 -8.23
C SER A 61 1.94 4.73 -9.70
N SER A 62 1.47 3.76 -10.50
CA SER A 62 0.92 4.03 -11.83
C SER A 62 -0.53 4.45 -11.66
N GLY A 63 -0.71 5.74 -11.40
CA GLY A 63 -2.00 6.44 -11.43
C GLY A 63 -1.89 7.69 -12.28
N ALA A 64 -1.41 7.54 -13.52
CA ALA A 64 -1.44 8.61 -14.51
C ALA A 64 -2.86 8.69 -15.10
N SER A 65 -3.75 9.42 -14.42
CA SER A 65 -5.06 9.78 -14.96
C SER A 65 -4.89 10.91 -15.97
N ASN A 66 -4.49 10.56 -17.21
CA ASN A 66 -4.44 11.49 -18.33
C ASN A 66 -5.82 11.58 -18.98
N THR A 67 -6.70 12.45 -18.47
CA THR A 67 -7.99 12.73 -19.12
C THR A 67 -7.79 13.84 -20.16
N GLY A 68 -7.43 13.43 -21.38
CA GLY A 68 -7.49 14.28 -22.56
C GLY A 68 -8.95 14.48 -22.98
N GLY A 69 -9.49 15.66 -22.72
CA GLY A 69 -10.78 16.11 -23.24
C GLY A 69 -10.58 17.03 -24.44
N GLY A 70 -10.66 16.47 -25.65
CA GLY A 70 -10.65 17.23 -26.89
C GLY A 70 -12.03 17.84 -27.19
N THR A 71 -12.05 19.13 -27.51
CA THR A 71 -13.12 19.74 -28.31
C THR A 71 -12.49 20.80 -29.22
N SER A 72 -12.02 20.36 -30.39
CA SER A 72 -11.77 21.24 -31.53
C SER A 72 -13.08 21.36 -32.31
N SER A 73 -13.84 22.42 -32.05
CA SER A 73 -15.02 22.76 -32.88
C SER A 73 -14.56 23.54 -34.10
N SER A 74 -14.52 22.86 -35.25
CA SER A 74 -14.37 23.49 -36.57
C SER A 74 -15.57 24.39 -36.87
N THR A 75 -15.33 25.65 -37.25
CA THR A 75 -16.33 26.50 -37.91
C THR A 75 -15.76 26.98 -39.24
N THR A 76 -16.44 26.58 -40.31
CA THR A 76 -16.18 26.67 -41.76
C THR A 76 -15.96 28.11 -42.31
N PRO A 77 -15.27 28.28 -43.46
CA PRO A 77 -14.98 29.59 -44.05
C PRO A 77 -16.21 30.23 -44.72
N ARG A 78 -16.20 31.56 -44.85
CA ARG A 78 -17.13 32.30 -45.71
C ARG A 78 -16.43 33.44 -46.44
N THR A 79 -16.33 33.27 -47.75
CA THR A 79 -15.86 34.24 -48.75
C THR A 79 -17.07 35.02 -49.29
N LYS A 80 -17.03 36.35 -49.21
CA LYS A 80 -17.46 37.28 -50.28
C LYS A 80 -17.16 38.71 -49.87
#